data_AF-A0A9Q8Y1D3-F1
#
_entry.id   AF-A0A9Q8Y1D3-F1
#
_cell.length_a   1.000
_cell.length_b   1.000
_cell.length_c   1.000
_cell.angle_alpha   90.00
_cell.angle_beta   90.00
_cell.angle_gamma   90.00
#
_symmetry.space_group_name_H-M   'P 1'
#
loop_
_entity.id
_entity.type
_entity.pdbx_description
1 polymer ?
#
loop_
_entity_poly.entity_id
_entity_poly.type
_entity_poly.pdbx_seq_one_letter_code
_entity_poly.pdbx_strand_id
1 'polypeptide(L)'
;MKKIFSSYDLKIIGIVFMVIDHLNIYLGSYFGLPIWVGFLGRFVAPLFVFMMVEGFHYTRSRKKYFLRLLGGGLLMYAINISFNLLTRSSFEDPYGQFDIFLLLAGQNIFMTLALLFALIWAIDMIRKNQGTKLKCFSYILVIVLLLPLILLSEGGPYELVLVLIFYFFRRRWAKISAGIIAFSLLLLIWSLVGYFTGSAAGTLYQVLSFSNEFMIITVLPFIYLYNGQRGGNGAQWQRDLFYYFYPAHLLILYILRYALVGVV
;
A
#
# COMPACT_ATOMS: atom_id res chain seq x y z
N MET A 1 -8.41 13.65 -24.37
CA MET A 1 -8.68 14.34 -23.09
C MET A 1 -7.39 14.95 -22.56
N LYS A 2 -7.43 16.16 -21.99
CA LYS A 2 -6.25 16.86 -21.46
C LYS A 2 -5.77 16.14 -20.18
N LYS A 3 -4.47 15.86 -20.05
CA LYS A 3 -3.90 15.36 -18.79
C LYS A 3 -3.87 16.51 -17.79
N ILE A 4 -4.36 16.28 -16.57
CA ILE A 4 -4.66 17.32 -15.59
C ILE A 4 -3.69 17.24 -14.40
N PHE A 5 -3.57 16.05 -13.81
CA PHE A 5 -2.88 15.91 -12.53
C PHE A 5 -1.39 15.70 -12.67
N SER A 6 -0.61 16.43 -11.88
CA SER A 6 0.80 16.17 -11.63
C SER A 6 1.01 15.12 -10.54
N SER A 7 2.26 14.68 -10.35
CA SER A 7 2.60 13.72 -9.28
C SER A 7 2.36 14.31 -7.91
N TYR A 8 2.55 15.61 -7.74
CA TYR A 8 2.21 16.33 -6.52
C TYR A 8 0.71 16.27 -6.24
N ASP A 9 -0.13 16.59 -7.23
CA ASP A 9 -1.60 16.61 -7.06
C ASP A 9 -2.13 15.23 -6.67
N LEU A 10 -1.64 14.18 -7.34
CA LEU A 10 -2.00 12.80 -7.03
C LEU A 10 -1.60 12.39 -5.61
N LYS A 11 -0.45 12.86 -5.10
CA LYS A 11 -0.05 12.60 -3.70
C LYS A 11 -0.96 13.30 -2.71
N ILE A 12 -1.34 14.54 -2.97
CA ILE A 12 -2.25 15.28 -2.10
C ILE A 12 -3.63 14.61 -2.07
N ILE A 13 -4.16 14.22 -3.23
CA ILE A 13 -5.40 13.43 -3.32
C ILE A 13 -5.25 12.13 -2.53
N GLY A 14 -4.18 11.38 -2.75
CA GLY A 14 -3.91 10.14 -2.02
C GLY A 14 -3.84 10.33 -0.50
N ILE A 15 -3.21 11.42 -0.02
CA ILE A 15 -3.13 11.77 1.40
C ILE A 15 -4.53 12.02 1.99
N VAL A 16 -5.36 12.81 1.31
CA VAL A 16 -6.71 13.12 1.81
C VAL A 16 -7.55 11.85 1.95
N PHE A 17 -7.56 11.01 0.91
CA PHE A 17 -8.33 9.76 0.94
C PHE A 17 -7.75 8.72 1.90
N MET A 18 -6.42 8.69 2.11
CA MET A 18 -5.79 7.86 3.14
C MET A 18 -6.27 8.24 4.54
N VAL A 19 -6.35 9.54 4.84
CA VAL A 19 -6.84 10.01 6.15
C VAL A 19 -8.29 9.60 6.36
N ILE A 20 -9.14 9.73 5.33
CA ILE A 20 -10.54 9.32 5.40
C ILE A 20 -10.66 7.81 5.67
N ASP A 21 -9.89 6.99 4.95
CA ASP A 21 -9.91 5.53 5.14
C ASP A 21 -9.40 5.12 6.53
N HIS A 22 -8.29 5.70 6.98
CA HIS A 22 -7.75 5.41 8.31
C HIS A 22 -8.65 5.94 9.44
N LEU A 23 -9.31 7.09 9.27
CA LEU A 23 -10.34 7.56 10.20
C LEU A 23 -11.48 6.54 10.31
N ASN A 24 -11.93 5.99 9.18
CA ASN A 24 -12.95 4.95 9.17
C ASN A 24 -12.47 3.67 9.86
N ILE A 25 -11.24 3.22 9.60
CA ILE A 25 -10.67 2.01 10.22
C ILE A 25 -10.56 2.16 11.74
N TYR A 26 -10.03 3.27 12.23
CA TYR A 26 -9.72 3.41 13.66
C TYR A 26 -10.86 4.01 14.50
N LEU A 27 -11.70 4.88 13.89
CA LEU A 27 -12.71 5.65 14.61
C LEU A 27 -14.12 5.50 14.01
N GLY A 28 -14.29 4.78 12.90
CA GLY A 28 -15.56 4.73 12.17
C GLY A 28 -16.73 4.15 12.96
N SER A 29 -16.50 3.13 13.78
CA SER A 29 -17.52 2.57 14.67
C SER A 29 -17.99 3.57 15.73
N TYR A 30 -17.11 4.44 16.22
CA TYR A 30 -17.42 5.44 17.25
C TYR A 30 -18.16 6.65 16.67
N PHE A 31 -17.86 7.02 15.42
CA PHE A 31 -18.51 8.13 14.72
C PHE A 31 -19.73 7.70 13.90
N GLY A 32 -20.11 6.41 13.91
CA GLY A 32 -21.21 5.90 13.11
C GLY A 32 -20.99 6.06 11.60
N LEU A 33 -19.74 5.99 11.14
CA LEU A 33 -19.42 6.13 9.74
C LEU A 33 -20.01 4.96 8.93
N PRO A 34 -20.60 5.23 7.75
CA PRO A 34 -21.12 4.16 6.90
C PRO A 34 -20.02 3.19 6.43
N ILE A 35 -20.34 1.89 6.37
CA ILE A 35 -19.39 0.84 5.99
C ILE A 35 -18.78 1.06 4.60
N TRP A 36 -19.53 1.69 3.67
CA TRP A 36 -19.07 2.00 2.33
C TRP A 36 -17.94 3.04 2.26
N VAL A 37 -17.66 3.78 3.34
CA VAL A 37 -16.55 4.76 3.38
C VAL A 37 -15.21 4.08 3.08
N GLY A 38 -15.04 2.80 3.43
CA GLY A 38 -13.86 2.00 3.11
C GLY A 38 -13.58 1.86 1.60
N PHE A 39 -14.58 2.08 0.74
CA PHE A 39 -14.39 2.08 -0.71
C PHE A 39 -13.58 3.28 -1.20
N LEU A 40 -13.68 4.42 -0.51
CA LEU A 40 -13.07 5.67 -0.96
C LEU A 40 -11.54 5.59 -0.94
N GLY A 41 -10.95 4.83 -0.01
CA GLY A 41 -9.51 4.70 0.14
C GLY A 41 -8.83 3.68 -0.78
N ARG A 42 -9.58 2.79 -1.45
CA ARG A 42 -8.98 1.60 -2.09
C ARG A 42 -8.05 1.88 -3.26
N PHE A 43 -8.17 3.04 -3.91
CA PHE A 43 -7.22 3.43 -4.96
C PHE A 43 -5.87 3.93 -4.42
N VAL A 44 -5.78 4.26 -3.13
CA VAL A 44 -4.66 5.00 -2.54
C VAL A 44 -3.37 4.18 -2.58
N ALA A 45 -3.39 2.93 -2.11
CA ALA A 45 -2.22 2.05 -2.18
C ALA A 45 -1.76 1.79 -3.64
N PRO A 46 -2.66 1.39 -4.58
CA PRO A 46 -2.33 1.29 -6.00
C PRO A 46 -1.70 2.56 -6.59
N LEU A 47 -2.20 3.74 -6.19
CA LEU A 47 -1.66 5.03 -6.63
C LEU A 47 -0.23 5.24 -6.14
N PHE A 48 0.08 4.89 -4.89
CA PHE A 48 1.45 4.98 -4.36
C PHE A 48 2.39 3.97 -5.00
N VAL A 49 1.93 2.75 -5.30
CA VAL A 49 2.72 1.76 -6.06
C VAL A 49 3.02 2.30 -7.46
N PHE A 50 2.03 2.85 -8.15
CA PHE A 50 2.21 3.48 -9.46
C PHE A 50 3.25 4.61 -9.41
N MET A 51 3.12 5.52 -8.45
CA MET A 51 4.07 6.63 -8.28
C MET A 51 5.48 6.14 -7.90
N MET A 52 5.59 5.05 -7.14
CA MET A 52 6.86 4.42 -6.81
C MET A 52 7.54 3.87 -8.07
N VAL A 53 6.81 3.16 -8.92
CA VAL A 53 7.32 2.64 -10.21
C VAL A 53 7.73 3.79 -11.14
N GLU A 54 6.94 4.86 -11.24
CA GLU A 54 7.35 6.04 -12.01
C GLU A 54 8.63 6.65 -11.43
N GLY A 55 8.70 6.83 -10.10
CA GLY A 55 9.88 7.33 -9.42
C GLY A 55 11.12 6.44 -9.60
N PHE A 56 10.96 5.13 -9.72
CA PHE A 56 12.06 4.19 -10.01
C PHE A 56 12.77 4.48 -11.34
N HIS A 57 12.01 4.94 -12.35
CA HIS A 57 12.53 5.28 -13.67
C HIS A 57 13.08 6.71 -13.78
N TYR A 58 12.58 7.65 -12.97
CA TYR A 58 13.00 9.06 -13.02
C TYR A 58 14.02 9.46 -11.96
N THR A 59 14.23 8.67 -10.90
CA THR A 59 15.17 9.02 -9.83
C THR A 59 16.62 9.00 -10.30
N ARG A 60 17.40 10.01 -9.89
CA ARG A 60 18.86 10.06 -10.11
C ARG A 60 19.61 8.99 -9.30
N SER A 61 19.07 8.59 -8.15
CA SER A 61 19.68 7.57 -7.29
C SER A 61 18.62 6.63 -6.73
N ARG A 62 18.62 5.39 -7.23
CA ARG A 62 17.74 4.32 -6.77
C ARG A 62 18.04 3.92 -5.32
N LYS A 63 19.32 3.85 -4.95
CA LYS A 63 19.76 3.58 -3.56
C LYS A 63 19.18 4.59 -2.57
N LYS A 64 19.30 5.89 -2.84
CA LYS A 64 18.72 6.93 -1.97
C LYS A 64 17.19 6.91 -1.93
N TYR A 65 16.54 6.44 -2.99
CA TYR A 65 15.09 6.26 -2.95
C TYR A 65 14.72 5.06 -2.08
N PHE A 66 15.30 3.90 -2.34
CA PHE A 66 15.10 2.69 -1.54
C PHE A 66 15.33 2.93 -0.04
N LEU A 67 16.44 3.57 0.34
CA LEU A 67 16.74 3.86 1.75
C LEU A 67 15.73 4.79 2.42
N ARG A 68 15.09 5.70 1.69
CA ARG A 68 14.02 6.55 2.25
C ARG A 68 12.75 5.75 2.50
N LEU A 69 12.38 4.84 1.59
CA LEU A 69 11.25 3.94 1.80
C LEU A 69 11.52 2.99 2.97
N LEU A 70 12.70 2.37 2.99
CA LEU A 70 13.10 1.46 4.06
C LEU A 70 13.17 2.16 5.42
N GLY A 71 13.75 3.37 5.48
CA GLY A 71 13.79 4.17 6.69
C GLY A 71 12.39 4.53 7.21
N GLY A 72 11.46 4.89 6.31
CA GLY A 72 10.05 5.10 6.66
C GLY A 72 9.39 3.82 7.19
N GLY A 73 9.67 2.68 6.56
CA GLY A 73 9.12 1.39 6.99
C GLY A 73 9.62 0.93 8.35
N LEU A 74 10.93 1.13 8.63
CA LEU A 74 11.52 0.83 9.93
C LEU A 74 11.00 1.77 11.03
N LEU A 75 10.84 3.06 10.71
CA LEU A 75 10.21 4.02 11.63
C LEU A 75 8.77 3.60 11.98
N MET A 76 7.99 3.18 10.98
CA MET A 76 6.63 2.70 11.21
C MET A 76 6.58 1.42 12.04
N TYR A 77 7.50 0.48 11.84
CA TYR A 77 7.61 -0.67 12.74
C TYR A 77 7.94 -0.24 14.17
N ALA A 78 8.86 0.70 14.37
CA ALA A 78 9.17 1.20 15.71
C ALA A 78 7.93 1.84 16.37
N ILE A 79 7.14 2.61 15.61
CA ILE A 79 5.88 3.20 16.09
C ILE A 79 4.85 2.12 16.44
N ASN A 80 4.60 1.16 15.54
CA ASN A 80 3.62 0.10 15.75
C ASN A 80 4.01 -0.79 16.95
N ILE A 81 5.27 -1.22 17.04
CA ILE A 81 5.80 -1.98 18.18
C ILE A 81 5.59 -1.21 19.49
N SER A 82 5.95 0.08 19.52
CA SER A 82 5.81 0.90 20.73
C SER A 82 4.35 1.03 21.14
N PHE A 83 3.45 1.25 20.18
CA PHE A 83 2.02 1.35 20.43
C PHE A 83 1.44 0.02 20.93
N ASN A 84 1.72 -1.09 20.25
CA ASN A 84 1.21 -2.41 20.60
C ASN A 84 1.71 -2.92 21.97
N LEU A 85 2.91 -2.52 22.38
CA LEU A 85 3.41 -2.76 23.74
C LEU A 85 2.66 -1.92 24.78
N LEU A 86 2.43 -0.63 24.48
CA LEU A 86 1.74 0.29 25.39
C LEU A 86 0.27 -0.12 25.61
N THR A 87 -0.41 -0.55 24.55
CA THR A 87 -1.81 -1.00 24.61
C THR A 87 -1.94 -2.47 25.00
N ARG A 88 -0.84 -3.19 25.21
CA ARG A 88 -0.81 -4.65 25.43
C ARG A 88 -1.52 -5.46 24.33
N SER A 89 -1.69 -4.88 23.14
CA SER A 89 -2.33 -5.56 22.01
C SER A 89 -1.55 -6.80 21.53
N SER A 90 -0.26 -6.91 21.87
CA SER A 90 0.53 -8.12 21.64
C SER A 90 0.12 -9.33 22.49
N PHE A 91 -0.81 -9.16 23.43
CA PHE A 91 -1.38 -10.22 24.28
C PHE A 91 -2.86 -10.48 23.98
N GLU A 92 -3.44 -9.84 22.95
CA GLU A 92 -4.85 -10.04 22.53
C GLU A 92 -5.08 -11.36 21.76
N ASP A 93 -4.09 -12.24 21.70
CA ASP A 93 -4.27 -13.61 21.20
C ASP A 93 -5.35 -14.35 22.02
N PRO A 94 -6.16 -15.27 21.45
CA PRO A 94 -7.23 -15.96 22.17
C PRO A 94 -6.81 -16.69 23.45
N TYR A 95 -5.51 -17.00 23.61
CA TYR A 95 -4.96 -17.66 24.80
C TYR A 95 -4.28 -16.67 25.77
N GLY A 96 -4.31 -15.36 25.49
CA GLY A 96 -3.67 -14.33 26.31
C GLY A 96 -2.14 -14.38 26.27
N GLN A 97 -1.56 -15.06 25.28
CA GLN A 97 -0.12 -15.24 25.16
C GLN A 97 0.50 -14.13 24.32
N PHE A 98 1.80 -13.92 24.51
CA PHE A 98 2.55 -12.99 23.68
C PHE A 98 2.66 -13.50 22.24
N ASP A 99 2.16 -12.71 21.29
CA ASP A 99 2.27 -12.98 19.86
C ASP A 99 3.14 -11.93 19.16
N ILE A 100 4.21 -12.40 18.51
CA ILE A 100 5.14 -11.58 17.75
C ILE A 100 4.50 -10.95 16.50
N PHE A 101 3.53 -11.62 15.87
CA PHE A 101 2.79 -11.09 14.73
C PHE A 101 1.87 -9.95 15.16
N LEU A 102 1.21 -10.07 16.32
CA LEU A 102 0.44 -8.98 16.91
C LEU A 102 1.34 -7.81 17.33
N LEU A 103 2.57 -8.06 17.81
CA LEU A 103 3.53 -7.00 18.10
C LEU A 103 3.91 -6.19 16.84
N LEU A 104 4.08 -6.87 15.71
CA LEU A 104 4.46 -6.25 14.45
C LEU A 104 3.27 -5.75 13.62
N ALA A 105 2.03 -6.03 14.06
CA ALA A 105 0.82 -5.67 13.37
C ALA A 105 0.62 -4.13 13.33
N GLY A 106 0.05 -3.64 12.23
CA GLY A 106 -0.27 -2.23 12.03
C GLY A 106 0.02 -1.77 10.60
N GLN A 107 -0.43 -0.56 10.27
CA GLN A 107 -0.25 0.00 8.93
C GLN A 107 1.23 0.36 8.71
N ASN A 108 1.80 -0.12 7.61
CA ASN A 108 3.17 0.12 7.18
C ASN A 108 3.38 0.03 5.65
N ILE A 109 2.65 0.86 4.90
CA ILE A 109 2.77 0.91 3.43
C ILE A 109 4.19 1.23 2.96
N PHE A 110 5.01 1.93 3.75
CA PHE A 110 6.41 2.20 3.41
C PHE A 110 7.25 0.93 3.32
N MET A 111 7.04 -0.03 4.22
CA MET A 111 7.75 -1.29 4.16
C MET A 111 7.33 -2.08 2.92
N THR A 112 6.03 -2.15 2.64
CA THR A 112 5.50 -2.76 1.40
C THR A 112 6.14 -2.13 0.17
N LEU A 113 6.14 -0.79 0.06
CA LEU A 113 6.76 -0.08 -1.05
C LEU A 113 8.28 -0.30 -1.15
N ALA A 114 8.99 -0.43 -0.02
CA ALA A 114 10.42 -0.73 -0.02
C ALA A 114 10.70 -2.13 -0.58
N LEU A 115 9.94 -3.14 -0.14
CA LEU A 115 10.06 -4.52 -0.62
C LEU A 115 9.71 -4.63 -2.11
N LEU A 116 8.63 -4.00 -2.56
CA LEU A 116 8.25 -3.94 -3.96
C LEU A 116 9.29 -3.19 -4.81
N PHE A 117 9.89 -2.12 -4.27
CA PHE A 117 11.00 -1.41 -4.94
C PHE A 117 12.22 -2.32 -5.09
N ALA A 118 12.58 -3.08 -4.05
CA ALA A 118 13.68 -4.04 -4.12
C ALA A 118 13.41 -5.16 -5.14
N LEU A 119 12.17 -5.65 -5.20
CA LEU A 119 11.71 -6.64 -6.18
C LEU A 119 11.92 -6.13 -7.61
N ILE A 120 11.35 -4.97 -7.97
CA ILE A 120 11.50 -4.44 -9.33
C ILE A 120 12.94 -4.06 -9.65
N TRP A 121 13.74 -3.69 -8.63
CA TRP A 121 15.16 -3.43 -8.81
C TRP A 121 15.92 -4.72 -9.18
N ALA A 122 15.68 -5.83 -8.47
CA ALA A 122 16.27 -7.12 -8.81
C ALA A 122 15.86 -7.57 -10.22
N ILE A 123 14.58 -7.42 -10.59
CA ILE A 123 14.08 -7.71 -11.94
C ILE A 123 14.77 -6.83 -13.00
N ASP A 124 14.90 -5.53 -12.77
CA ASP A 124 15.58 -4.59 -13.71
C ASP A 124 17.06 -4.95 -13.90
N MET A 125 17.74 -5.42 -12.84
CA MET A 125 19.14 -5.85 -12.93
C MET A 125 19.32 -7.12 -13.75
N ILE A 126 18.40 -8.09 -13.61
CA ILE A 126 18.39 -9.31 -14.45
C ILE A 126 18.12 -8.92 -15.91
N ARG A 127 17.11 -8.08 -16.17
CA ARG A 127 16.71 -7.69 -17.54
C ARG A 127 17.79 -6.92 -18.29
N LYS A 128 18.59 -6.11 -17.60
CA LYS A 128 19.69 -5.35 -18.22
C LYS A 128 20.95 -6.19 -18.44
N ASN A 129 20.94 -7.47 -18.06
CA ASN A 129 22.02 -8.43 -18.26
C ASN A 129 23.42 -7.91 -17.85
N GLN A 130 23.49 -7.06 -16.82
CA GLN A 130 24.72 -6.39 -16.40
C GLN A 130 25.63 -7.29 -15.54
N GLY A 131 25.59 -8.61 -15.72
CA GLY A 131 26.25 -9.52 -14.81
C GLY A 131 26.57 -10.90 -15.36
N THR A 132 27.44 -11.59 -14.63
CA THR A 132 27.73 -13.01 -14.82
C THR A 132 26.52 -13.86 -14.42
N LYS A 133 26.49 -15.14 -14.84
CA LYS A 133 25.46 -16.11 -14.41
C LYS A 133 25.28 -16.12 -12.88
N LEU A 134 26.37 -15.96 -12.13
CA LEU A 134 26.35 -15.87 -10.66
C LEU A 134 25.58 -14.65 -10.14
N LYS A 135 25.72 -13.48 -10.78
CA LYS A 135 24.94 -12.29 -10.42
C LYS A 135 23.45 -12.49 -10.70
N CYS A 136 23.11 -13.07 -11.86
CA CYS A 136 21.71 -13.40 -12.17
C CYS A 136 21.11 -14.36 -11.13
N PHE A 137 21.84 -15.39 -10.74
CA PHE A 137 21.44 -16.30 -9.66
C PHE A 137 21.22 -15.57 -8.34
N SER A 138 22.13 -14.65 -7.96
CA SER A 138 21.97 -13.86 -6.74
C SER A 138 20.70 -12.99 -6.74
N TYR A 139 20.33 -12.40 -7.88
CA TYR A 139 19.10 -11.62 -7.98
C TYR A 139 17.85 -12.48 -7.92
N ILE A 140 17.88 -13.69 -8.50
CA ILE A 140 16.78 -14.66 -8.36
C ILE A 140 16.61 -15.07 -6.90
N LEU A 141 17.71 -15.36 -6.19
CA LEU A 141 17.67 -15.66 -4.77
C LEU A 141 17.06 -14.50 -3.96
N VAL A 142 17.46 -13.25 -4.24
CA VAL A 142 16.86 -12.06 -3.62
C VAL A 142 15.35 -12.02 -3.87
N ILE A 143 14.88 -12.27 -5.09
CA ILE A 143 13.44 -12.30 -5.40
C ILE A 143 12.73 -13.37 -4.56
N VAL A 144 13.27 -14.59 -4.50
CA VAL A 144 12.68 -15.69 -3.71
C VAL A 144 12.58 -15.32 -2.23
N LEU A 145 13.60 -14.67 -1.67
CA LEU A 145 13.61 -14.23 -0.27
C LEU A 145 12.65 -13.05 -0.01
N LEU A 146 12.44 -12.18 -0.99
CA LEU A 146 11.53 -11.05 -0.86
C LEU A 146 10.05 -11.46 -0.93
N LEU A 147 9.71 -12.49 -1.71
CA LEU A 147 8.31 -12.91 -1.90
C LEU A 147 7.54 -13.17 -0.59
N PRO A 148 8.01 -13.99 0.37
CA PRO A 148 7.27 -14.20 1.61
C PRO A 148 7.14 -12.91 2.43
N LEU A 149 8.16 -12.05 2.43
CA LEU A 149 8.11 -10.76 3.12
C LEU A 149 7.07 -9.83 2.51
N ILE A 150 6.94 -9.82 1.18
CA ILE A 150 5.90 -9.07 0.48
C ILE A 150 4.53 -9.62 0.84
N LEU A 151 4.33 -10.94 0.77
CA LEU A 151 3.03 -11.56 1.06
C LEU A 151 2.54 -11.34 2.49
N LEU A 152 3.45 -11.12 3.45
CA LEU A 152 3.14 -10.80 4.84
C LEU A 152 3.03 -9.30 5.13
N SER A 153 3.38 -8.43 4.16
CA SER A 153 3.30 -6.97 4.32
C SER A 153 1.89 -6.44 4.06
N GLU A 154 1.61 -5.22 4.52
CA GLU A 154 0.30 -4.56 4.33
C GLU A 154 -0.08 -4.55 2.85
N GLY A 155 -1.24 -5.16 2.54
CA GLY A 155 -1.80 -5.33 1.20
C GLY A 155 -1.04 -6.32 0.30
N GLY A 156 0.15 -6.77 0.69
CA GLY A 156 1.20 -7.16 -0.24
C GLY A 156 0.87 -8.12 -1.38
N PRO A 157 0.00 -9.14 -1.21
CA PRO A 157 -0.49 -9.96 -2.33
C PRO A 157 -1.11 -9.13 -3.47
N TYR A 158 -1.84 -8.07 -3.15
CA TYR A 158 -2.49 -7.18 -4.12
C TYR A 158 -1.49 -6.23 -4.77
N GLU A 159 -0.63 -5.55 -3.99
CA GLU A 159 0.36 -4.64 -4.56
C GLU A 159 1.47 -5.34 -5.33
N LEU A 160 1.75 -6.62 -5.04
CA LEU A 160 2.65 -7.44 -5.86
C LEU A 160 2.15 -7.56 -7.30
N VAL A 161 0.86 -7.84 -7.49
CA VAL A 161 0.27 -7.92 -8.84
C VAL A 161 0.33 -6.53 -9.50
N LEU A 162 -0.03 -5.48 -8.77
CA LEU A 162 -0.05 -4.11 -9.29
C LEU A 162 1.33 -3.59 -9.67
N VAL A 163 2.36 -3.84 -8.86
CA VAL A 163 3.73 -3.37 -9.17
C VAL A 163 4.23 -4.02 -10.45
N LEU A 164 3.91 -5.30 -10.68
CA LEU A 164 4.30 -6.02 -11.90
C LEU A 164 3.56 -5.47 -13.12
N ILE A 165 2.24 -5.21 -13.01
CA ILE A 165 1.44 -4.55 -14.06
C ILE A 165 2.07 -3.19 -14.43
N PHE A 166 2.32 -2.33 -13.44
CA PHE A 166 2.86 -0.99 -13.67
C PHE A 166 4.27 -1.02 -14.23
N TYR A 167 5.12 -1.93 -13.76
CA TYR A 167 6.52 -2.04 -14.20
C TYR A 167 6.63 -2.58 -15.64
N PHE A 168 5.95 -3.69 -15.97
CA PHE A 168 6.07 -4.32 -17.28
C PHE A 168 5.27 -3.63 -18.38
N PHE A 169 4.11 -3.05 -18.04
CA PHE A 169 3.25 -2.36 -19.00
C PHE A 169 3.36 -0.84 -18.94
N ARG A 170 4.44 -0.33 -18.33
CA ARG A 170 4.75 1.09 -18.27
C ARG A 170 4.55 1.78 -19.63
N ARG A 171 3.87 2.94 -19.61
CA ARG A 171 3.47 3.75 -20.79
C ARG A 171 2.51 3.08 -21.77
N ARG A 172 2.03 1.86 -21.51
CA ARG A 172 1.04 1.17 -22.35
C ARG A 172 -0.32 1.18 -21.64
N TRP A 173 -1.03 2.30 -21.70
CA TRP A 173 -2.30 2.53 -21.01
C TRP A 173 -3.26 1.34 -21.17
N ALA A 174 -3.52 0.88 -22.40
CA ALA A 174 -4.44 -0.22 -22.66
C ALA A 174 -4.10 -1.51 -21.89
N LYS A 175 -2.81 -1.81 -21.71
CA LYS A 175 -2.36 -3.01 -20.98
C LYS A 175 -2.45 -2.81 -19.46
N ILE A 176 -2.13 -1.60 -18.97
CA ILE A 176 -2.30 -1.26 -17.55
C ILE A 176 -3.78 -1.34 -17.17
N SER A 177 -4.66 -0.70 -17.95
CA SER A 177 -6.10 -0.69 -17.68
C SER A 177 -6.69 -2.09 -17.78
N ALA A 178 -6.35 -2.87 -18.82
CA ALA A 178 -6.82 -4.25 -18.94
C ALA A 178 -6.35 -5.12 -17.78
N GLY A 179 -5.09 -5.00 -17.36
CA GLY A 179 -4.54 -5.76 -16.22
C GLY A 179 -5.25 -5.44 -14.91
N ILE A 180 -5.46 -4.15 -14.61
CA ILE A 180 -6.17 -3.73 -13.39
C ILE A 180 -7.64 -4.16 -13.42
N ILE A 181 -8.32 -4.02 -14.56
CA ILE A 181 -9.72 -4.46 -14.71
C ILE A 181 -9.81 -5.98 -14.49
N ALA A 182 -8.96 -6.76 -15.16
CA ALA A 182 -8.96 -8.22 -15.00
C ALA A 182 -8.68 -8.64 -13.55
N PHE A 183 -7.71 -8.00 -12.89
CA PHE A 183 -7.40 -8.30 -11.49
C PHE A 183 -8.54 -7.92 -10.55
N SER A 184 -9.16 -6.75 -10.76
CA SER A 184 -10.30 -6.28 -9.98
C SER A 184 -11.51 -7.20 -10.14
N LEU A 185 -11.77 -7.68 -11.37
CA LEU A 185 -12.83 -8.66 -11.63
C LEU A 185 -12.53 -10.00 -10.95
N LEU A 186 -11.29 -10.46 -10.94
CA LEU A 186 -10.89 -11.67 -10.22
C LEU A 186 -11.15 -11.55 -8.72
N LEU A 187 -10.79 -10.42 -8.11
CA LEU A 187 -11.05 -10.14 -6.69
C LEU A 187 -12.55 -10.05 -6.37
N LEU A 188 -13.33 -9.46 -7.28
CA LEU A 188 -14.79 -9.41 -7.15
C LEU A 188 -15.40 -10.82 -7.21
N ILE A 189 -14.98 -11.63 -8.19
CA ILE A 189 -15.42 -13.02 -8.32
C ILE A 189 -15.05 -13.80 -7.06
N TRP A 190 -13.82 -13.64 -6.54
CA TRP A 190 -13.41 -14.28 -5.30
C TRP A 190 -14.34 -13.93 -4.13
N SER A 191 -14.67 -12.64 -3.97
CA SER A 191 -15.60 -12.19 -2.93
C SER A 191 -17.02 -12.76 -3.13
N LEU A 192 -17.51 -12.83 -4.38
CA LEU A 192 -18.83 -13.36 -4.68
C LEU A 192 -18.89 -14.87 -4.47
N VAL A 193 -17.85 -15.61 -4.88
CA VAL A 193 -17.75 -17.06 -4.63
C VAL A 193 -17.81 -17.30 -3.13
N GLY A 194 -17.02 -16.60 -2.33
CA GLY A 194 -17.05 -16.73 -0.86
C GLY A 194 -18.44 -16.47 -0.25
N TYR A 195 -19.20 -15.52 -0.80
CA TYR A 195 -20.59 -15.29 -0.40
C TYR A 195 -21.52 -16.44 -0.79
N PHE A 196 -21.52 -16.86 -2.07
CA PHE A 196 -22.45 -17.87 -2.58
C PHE A 196 -22.13 -19.30 -2.11
N THR A 197 -20.90 -19.59 -1.71
CA THR A 197 -20.50 -20.88 -1.13
C THR A 197 -20.74 -20.95 0.38
N GLY A 198 -21.21 -19.87 1.01
CA GLY A 198 -21.41 -19.79 2.46
C GLY A 198 -20.12 -19.67 3.26
N SER A 199 -18.99 -19.33 2.63
CA SER A 199 -17.69 -19.15 3.28
C SER A 199 -17.55 -17.77 3.94
N ALA A 200 -18.43 -16.82 3.62
CA ALA A 200 -18.51 -15.49 4.21
C ALA A 200 -19.90 -15.27 4.82
N ALA A 201 -19.93 -14.78 6.07
CA ALA A 201 -21.18 -14.48 6.77
C ALA A 201 -21.61 -13.02 6.56
N GLY A 202 -22.93 -12.79 6.58
CA GLY A 202 -23.53 -11.46 6.46
C GLY A 202 -24.28 -11.25 5.16
N THR A 203 -24.83 -10.05 4.99
CA THR A 203 -25.47 -9.65 3.72
C THR A 203 -24.42 -9.46 2.62
N LEU A 204 -24.83 -9.58 1.36
CA LEU A 204 -23.96 -9.30 0.21
C LEU A 204 -23.27 -7.93 0.33
N TYR A 205 -24.01 -6.92 0.78
CA TYR A 205 -23.46 -5.58 1.02
C TYR A 205 -22.33 -5.57 2.06
N GLN A 206 -22.49 -6.28 3.18
CA GLN A 206 -21.46 -6.38 4.21
C GLN A 206 -20.22 -7.12 3.70
N VAL A 207 -20.41 -8.24 3.01
CA VAL A 207 -19.30 -9.03 2.45
C VAL A 207 -18.50 -8.21 1.43
N LEU A 208 -19.18 -7.53 0.51
CA LEU A 208 -18.51 -6.68 -0.49
C LEU A 208 -17.86 -5.44 0.13
N SER A 209 -18.43 -4.91 1.22
CA SER A 209 -17.85 -3.76 1.93
C SER A 209 -16.60 -4.15 2.72
N PHE A 210 -16.55 -5.36 3.25
CA PHE A 210 -15.37 -5.91 3.93
C PHE A 210 -14.30 -6.36 2.93
N SER A 211 -14.68 -7.11 1.89
CA SER A 211 -13.80 -7.63 0.84
C SER A 211 -13.73 -6.67 -0.34
N ASN A 212 -13.40 -5.42 -0.06
CA ASN A 212 -13.53 -4.31 -1.01
C ASN A 212 -12.32 -4.11 -1.95
N GLU A 213 -11.38 -5.05 -1.98
CA GLU A 213 -10.14 -4.95 -2.79
C GLU A 213 -10.39 -4.90 -4.30
N PHE A 214 -11.54 -5.41 -4.78
CA PHE A 214 -11.93 -5.22 -6.18
C PHE A 214 -12.08 -3.74 -6.57
N MET A 215 -12.22 -2.83 -5.61
CA MET A 215 -12.29 -1.39 -5.83
C MET A 215 -10.94 -0.77 -6.21
N ILE A 216 -9.85 -1.53 -6.26
CA ILE A 216 -8.57 -1.10 -6.85
C ILE A 216 -8.75 -0.50 -8.25
N ILE A 217 -9.76 -0.93 -9.01
CA ILE A 217 -10.14 -0.37 -10.32
C ILE A 217 -10.34 1.16 -10.29
N THR A 218 -10.72 1.72 -9.15
CA THR A 218 -10.92 3.16 -8.95
C THR A 218 -9.63 3.99 -9.06
N VAL A 219 -8.46 3.36 -9.13
CA VAL A 219 -7.19 4.05 -9.43
C VAL A 219 -7.09 4.51 -10.89
N LEU A 220 -7.83 3.88 -11.80
CA LEU A 220 -7.70 4.10 -13.24
C LEU A 220 -7.93 5.56 -13.68
N PRO A 221 -8.97 6.29 -13.22
CA PRO A 221 -9.16 7.68 -13.57
C PRO A 221 -7.95 8.56 -13.19
N PHE A 222 -7.36 8.33 -12.02
CA PHE A 222 -6.20 9.09 -11.54
C PHE A 222 -4.96 8.85 -12.40
N ILE A 223 -4.67 7.60 -12.73
CA ILE A 223 -3.54 7.24 -13.62
C ILE A 223 -3.80 7.75 -15.04
N TYR A 224 -5.04 7.69 -15.53
CA TYR A 224 -5.39 8.21 -16.84
C TYR A 224 -5.22 9.73 -16.92
N LEU A 225 -5.54 10.46 -15.86
CA LEU A 225 -5.44 11.92 -15.85
C LEU A 225 -4.03 12.44 -15.50
N TYR A 226 -3.10 11.54 -15.14
CA TYR A 226 -1.72 11.87 -14.83
C TYR A 226 -0.94 12.40 -16.05
N ASN A 227 -0.30 13.55 -15.89
CA ASN A 227 0.43 14.27 -16.95
C ASN A 227 1.93 13.93 -17.03
N GLY A 228 2.46 13.08 -16.15
CA GLY A 228 3.87 12.69 -16.15
C GLY A 228 4.83 13.73 -15.56
N GLN A 229 4.31 14.89 -15.13
CA GLN A 229 5.09 15.95 -14.53
C GLN A 229 5.13 15.81 -13.01
N ARG A 230 6.22 16.27 -12.41
CA ARG A 230 6.39 16.25 -10.95
C ARG A 230 5.37 17.14 -10.24
N GLY A 231 5.06 18.30 -10.82
CA GLY A 231 4.21 19.32 -10.19
C GLY A 231 4.84 19.98 -8.97
N GLY A 232 4.10 20.90 -8.37
CA GLY A 232 4.55 21.72 -7.25
C GLY A 232 5.69 22.68 -7.63
N ASN A 233 6.33 23.26 -6.62
CA ASN A 233 7.37 24.29 -6.77
C ASN A 233 8.78 23.70 -6.70
N GLY A 234 8.91 22.37 -6.75
CA GLY A 234 10.19 21.66 -6.68
C GLY A 234 10.85 21.63 -5.29
N ALA A 235 10.26 22.32 -4.32
CA ALA A 235 10.80 22.49 -2.97
C ALA A 235 11.05 21.16 -2.25
N GLN A 236 12.07 21.13 -1.40
CA GLN A 236 12.45 19.93 -0.67
C GLN A 236 11.34 19.44 0.26
N TRP A 237 10.65 20.35 0.96
CA TRP A 237 9.54 20.01 1.84
C TRP A 237 8.39 19.28 1.12
N GLN A 238 8.12 19.57 -0.16
CA GLN A 238 7.09 18.86 -0.93
C GLN A 238 7.48 17.40 -1.22
N ARG A 239 8.78 17.10 -1.23
CA ARG A 239 9.28 15.73 -1.38
C ARG A 239 9.17 14.96 -0.08
N ASP A 240 9.40 15.64 1.02
CA ASP A 240 9.55 15.04 2.33
C ASP A 240 8.21 15.01 3.10
N LEU A 241 7.24 15.85 2.71
CA LEU A 241 5.89 15.92 3.26
C LEU A 241 5.29 14.53 3.47
N PHE A 242 5.31 13.68 2.45
CA PHE A 242 4.73 12.34 2.53
C PHE A 242 5.42 11.44 3.57
N TYR A 243 6.75 11.55 3.69
CA TYR A 243 7.54 10.74 4.61
C TYR A 243 7.29 11.12 6.08
N TYR A 244 6.98 12.40 6.35
CA TYR A 244 6.63 12.86 7.69
C TYR A 244 5.14 12.74 7.99
N PHE A 245 4.29 13.00 7.00
CA PHE A 245 2.84 12.97 7.14
C PHE A 245 2.33 11.57 7.50
N TYR A 246 2.85 10.53 6.83
CA TYR A 246 2.35 9.18 7.04
C TYR A 246 2.56 8.68 8.49
N PRO A 247 3.75 8.78 9.09
CA PRO A 247 3.91 8.44 10.51
C PRO A 247 3.13 9.37 11.43
N ALA A 248 3.07 10.67 11.13
CA ALA A 248 2.40 11.65 11.99
C ALA A 248 0.90 11.43 12.07
N HIS A 249 0.20 11.21 10.95
CA HIS A 249 -1.26 11.01 11.01
C HIS A 249 -1.64 9.70 11.70
N LEU A 250 -0.87 8.62 11.52
CA LEU A 250 -1.10 7.37 12.25
C LEU A 250 -0.87 7.53 13.75
N LEU A 251 0.20 8.22 14.17
CA LEU A 251 0.42 8.56 15.57
C LEU A 251 -0.74 9.35 16.18
N ILE A 252 -1.25 10.36 15.45
CA ILE A 252 -2.42 11.13 15.87
C ILE A 252 -3.64 10.22 16.05
N LEU A 253 -3.91 9.35 15.08
CA LEU A 253 -5.04 8.40 15.15
C LEU A 253 -4.88 7.39 16.29
N TYR A 254 -3.67 6.90 16.54
CA TYR A 254 -3.36 6.00 17.64
C TYR A 254 -3.61 6.67 18.99
N ILE A 255 -3.16 7.92 19.16
CA ILE A 255 -3.41 8.71 20.37
C ILE A 255 -4.91 8.99 20.55
N LEU A 256 -5.61 9.38 19.49
CA LEU A 256 -7.05 9.64 19.54
C LEU A 256 -7.84 8.38 19.90
N ARG A 257 -7.53 7.24 19.26
CA ARG A 257 -8.15 5.94 19.59
C ARG A 257 -7.89 5.59 21.04
N TYR A 258 -6.64 5.71 21.50
CA TYR A 258 -6.29 5.45 22.90
C TYR A 258 -7.07 6.35 23.87
N ALA A 259 -7.20 7.64 23.56
CA ALA A 259 -7.93 8.59 24.40
C ALA A 259 -9.45 8.33 24.45
N LEU A 260 -10.05 7.86 23.35
CA LEU A 260 -11.49 7.60 23.26
C LEU A 260 -11.89 6.22 23.82
N VAL A 261 -11.02 5.22 23.69
CA VAL A 261 -11.34 3.82 23.96
C VAL A 261 -10.65 3.30 25.23
N GLY A 262 -9.55 3.92 25.65
CA GLY A 262 -8.69 3.44 26.73
C GLY A 262 -7.71 2.35 26.27
N VAL A 263 -7.02 1.75 27.24
CA VAL A 263 -6.31 0.47 27.06
C VAL A 263 -7.38 -0.61 27.07
N VAL A 264 -7.51 -1.37 25.98
CA VAL A 264 -8.27 -2.64 26.00
C VAL A 264 -7.33 -3.72 26.53
#